data_AF-A0A7I7SU57-F1
#
_entry.id   AF-A0A7I7SU57-F1
#
_cell.length_a   1.000
_cell.length_b   1.000
_cell.length_c   1.000
_cell.angle_alpha   90.00
_cell.angle_beta   90.00
_cell.angle_gamma   90.00
#
_symmetry.space_group_name_H-M   'P 1'
#
loop_
_entity.id
_entity.type
_entity.pdbx_description
1 polymer ?
#
loop_
_entity_poly.entity_id
_entity_poly.type
_entity_poly.pdbx_seq_one_letter_code
_entity_poly.pdbx_strand_id
1 'polypeptide(L)' 'MANYGGRCRSGKHIIRKSSDLRVNGACAECSRTAQRAYRRRCREAYAALRAATADTA' A
#
# COMPACT_ATOMS: atom_id res chain seq x y z
N MET A 1 17.93 17.84 2.47
CA MET A 1 18.64 16.56 2.71
C MET A 1 17.69 15.61 3.42
N ALA A 2 17.46 14.40 2.91
CA ALA A 2 16.56 13.44 3.56
C ALA A 2 17.21 12.90 4.85
N ASN A 3 16.49 13.02 5.97
CA ASN A 3 17.00 12.72 7.30
C ASN A 3 17.01 11.20 7.53
N TYR A 4 18.11 10.54 7.19
CA TYR A 4 18.30 9.11 7.42
C TYR A 4 18.49 8.84 8.92
N GLY A 5 17.88 7.76 9.42
CA GLY A 5 17.82 7.47 10.87
C GLY A 5 16.52 7.90 11.54
N GLY A 6 15.65 8.64 10.83
CA GLY A 6 14.31 9.01 11.30
C GLY A 6 13.24 7.92 11.08
N ARG A 7 12.07 8.09 11.69
CA ARG A 7 10.87 7.28 11.41
C ARG A 7 10.14 7.83 10.19
N CYS A 8 9.50 6.95 9.42
CA CYS A 8 8.62 7.33 8.31
C CYS A 8 7.44 8.19 8.80
N ARG A 9 6.72 8.85 7.88
CA ARG A 9 5.57 9.72 8.21
C ARG A 9 4.53 9.07 9.13
N SER A 10 4.31 7.76 9.02
CA SER A 10 3.35 7.06 9.88
C SER A 10 3.90 6.69 11.27
N GLY A 11 5.16 7.01 11.57
CA GLY A 11 5.84 6.68 12.82
C GLY A 11 6.17 5.19 13.03
N LYS A 12 5.80 4.31 12.08
CA LYS A 12 5.87 2.84 12.25
C LYS A 12 7.17 2.20 11.75
N HIS A 13 7.81 2.78 10.74
CA HIS A 13 8.97 2.21 10.07
C HIS A 13 10.19 3.13 10.22
N ILE A 14 11.38 2.56 10.38
CA ILE A 14 12.64 3.30 10.43
C ILE A 14 13.19 3.45 9.01
N ILE A 15 13.56 4.67 8.62
CA ILE A 15 14.20 4.96 7.33
C ILE A 15 15.70 4.80 7.50
N ARG A 16 16.25 3.73 6.92
CA ARG A 16 17.69 3.44 7.00
C ARG A 16 18.45 4.00 5.80
N LYS A 17 17.79 4.05 4.64
CA LYS A 17 18.37 4.47 3.37
C LYS A 17 17.42 5.41 2.63
N SER A 18 17.97 6.18 1.69
CA SER A 18 17.19 7.03 0.78
C SER A 18 16.15 6.27 -0.03
N SER A 19 16.49 5.04 -0.43
CA SER A 19 15.59 4.13 -1.15
C SER A 19 14.35 3.73 -0.34
N ASP A 20 14.38 3.87 0.99
CA ASP A 20 13.22 3.56 1.83
C ASP A 20 12.17 4.66 1.76
N LEU A 21 12.51 5.86 1.26
CA LEU A 21 11.59 6.97 1.03
C LEU A 21 11.21 7.04 -0.46
N ARG A 22 9.91 7.18 -0.71
CA ARG A 22 9.37 7.45 -2.04
C ARG A 22 9.27 8.95 -2.27
N VAL A 23 9.18 9.36 -3.53
CA VAL A 23 9.08 10.78 -3.95
C VAL A 23 7.87 11.49 -3.32
N ASN A 24 6.77 10.75 -3.09
CA ASN A 24 5.57 11.26 -2.42
C ASN A 24 5.69 11.35 -0.89
N GLY A 25 6.89 11.13 -0.32
CA GLY A 25 7.14 11.16 1.12
C GLY A 25 6.65 9.92 1.90
N ALA A 26 6.03 8.94 1.25
CA ALA A 26 5.70 7.67 1.87
C ALA A 26 6.95 6.78 1.96
N CYS A 27 7.05 5.96 3.01
CA CYS A 27 8.10 4.94 3.01
C CYS A 27 7.72 3.74 2.14
N ALA A 28 8.72 2.97 1.71
CA ALA A 28 8.56 1.78 0.90
C ALA A 28 7.64 0.76 1.57
N GLU A 29 7.75 0.58 2.89
CA GLU A 29 6.92 -0.37 3.63
C GLU A 29 5.45 0.05 3.72
N CYS A 30 5.18 1.31 4.07
CA CYS A 30 3.84 1.89 4.01
C CYS A 30 3.23 1.72 2.61
N SER A 31 4.02 1.98 1.57
CA SER A 31 3.59 1.85 0.18
C SER A 31 3.26 0.40 -0.18
N ARG A 32 4.08 -0.56 0.22
CA ARG A 32 3.82 -2.00 0.01
C ARG A 32 2.55 -2.45 0.72
N THR A 33 2.35 -2.04 1.95
CA THR A 33 1.13 -2.36 2.73
C THR A 33 -0.12 -1.78 2.07
N ALA A 34 -0.06 -0.51 1.63
CA ALA A 34 -1.17 0.13 0.91
C ALA A 34 -1.48 -0.61 -0.40
N GLN A 35 -0.46 -1.00 -1.18
CA GLN A 35 -0.64 -1.76 -2.42
C GLN A 35 -1.27 -3.14 -2.16
N ARG A 36 -0.85 -3.86 -1.12
CA ARG A 36 -1.46 -5.15 -0.74
C ARG A 36 -2.93 -4.99 -0.39
N ALA A 37 -3.26 -3.98 0.43
CA ALA A 37 -4.64 -3.69 0.80
C ALA A 37 -5.50 -3.30 -0.43
N TYR A 38 -4.95 -2.49 -1.33
CA TYR A 38 -5.63 -2.14 -2.58
C TYR A 38 -5.90 -3.38 -3.45
N ARG A 39 -4.89 -4.21 -3.70
CA ARG A 39 -5.04 -5.46 -4.46
C ARG A 39 -6.08 -6.39 -3.86
N ARG A 40 -6.13 -6.49 -2.54
CA ARG A 40 -7.15 -7.26 -1.83
C ARG A 40 -8.55 -6.72 -2.12
N ARG A 41 -8.78 -5.41 -1.95
CA ARG A 41 -10.07 -4.78 -2.25
C ARG A 41 -10.48 -4.96 -3.71
N CYS A 42 -9.56 -4.86 -4.66
CA CYS A 42 -9.85 -5.10 -6.07
C CYS A 42 -10.29 -6.54 -6.33
N ARG A 43 -9.63 -7.52 -5.70
CA ARG A 43 -10.03 -8.94 -5.83
C ARG A 43 -11.41 -9.19 -5.23
N GLU A 44 -11.69 -8.63 -4.06
CA GLU A 44 -12.99 -8.75 -3.40
C GLU A 44 -14.10 -8.10 -4.25
N ALA A 45 -13.85 -6.89 -4.77
CA ALA A 45 -14.79 -6.21 -5.66
C ALA A 45 -15.04 -7.01 -6.95
N TYR A 46 -14.00 -7.56 -7.57
CA TYR A 46 -14.14 -8.38 -8.77
C TYR A 46 -14.91 -9.68 -8.50
N ALA A 47 -14.64 -10.35 -7.38
CA ALA A 47 -15.38 -11.55 -6.97
C ALA A 47 -16.86 -11.23 -6.71
N ALA A 48 -17.17 -10.11 -6.06
CA ALA A 48 -18.54 -9.66 -5.82
C ALA A 48 -19.28 -9.36 -7.12
N LEU A 49 -18.65 -8.66 -8.07
CA LEU A 49 -19.22 -8.39 -9.39
C LEU A 49 -19.47 -9.69 -10.18
N ARG A 50 -18.54 -10.66 -10.08
CA ARG A 50 -18.69 -11.96 -10.73
C ARG A 50 -19.83 -12.79 -10.11
N ALA A 51 -20.00 -12.75 -8.79
CA ALA A 51 -21.13 -13.40 -8.13
C ALA A 51 -22.46 -12.76 -8.54
N ALA A 52 -22.55 -11.43 -8.51
CA ALA A 52 -23.75 -10.69 -8.90
C ALA A 52 -24.16 -10.93 -10.36
N THR A 53 -23.20 -11.15 -11.26
CA THR A 53 -23.49 -11.48 -12.66
C THR A 53 -23.88 -12.95 -12.87
N ALA A 54 -23.38 -13.86 -12.03
CA ALA A 54 -23.77 -15.27 -12.07
C ALA A 54 -25.20 -15.49 -11.55
N ASP A 55 -25.65 -14.71 -10.57
CA ASP A 55 -27.02 -14.81 -10.04
C ASP A 55 -28.10 -14.30 -11.02
N THR A 56 -27.70 -13.52 -12.04
CA THR A 56 -28.59 -12.95 -13.06
C THR A 56 -28.71 -13.78 -14.34
N ALA A 57 -27.93 -14.85 -14.49
CA ALA A 57 -27.88 -15.70 -15.69
C ALA A 57 -28.65 -17.01 -15.51
#